data_AF-A0A099MHR9-F1
#
_entry.id   AF-A0A099MHR9-F1
#
_cell.length_a   1.000
_cell.length_b   1.000
_cell.length_c   1.000
_cell.angle_alpha   90.00
_cell.angle_beta   90.00
_cell.angle_gamma   90.00
#
_symmetry.space_group_name_H-M   'P 1'
#
loop_
_entity.id
_entity.type
_entity.pdbx_description
1 polymer ?
#
loop_
_entity_poly.entity_id
_entity_poly.type
_entity_poly.pdbx_seq_one_letter_code
_entity_poly.pdbx_strand_id
1 'polypeptide(L)'
;MYWFLKQPTIQKHANDIASGSVQKDLNHSAFKSIKIRLPSLEHQKSCAVVMDSIEQKITLNHQINQTLEQMAQTLFKSWFVDFDPVMDNALDAGNPIPDELQHRAEARKAVRESEGFKPLPDEVRQLFPDAFEEREPSAGISGWVPKGWDSGCLADIASYTSNRVATTTLSLNNYVSTENMLTEKKGIVEAANLPTVNTVPAYTTGNVLVSNIRPYFKKIWMANGDGGHSNDVLGFEAKEQNTEGYLFNLLYQDALFEFMMTTAKGSKMPRGDKKAILGWQLVIPPCELREYFSQRVADFYVSSSKRTEENKTLTKLRDTLLPKLISGELRLDDVEAVVEQETVSA
;
A
#
# COMPACT_ATOMS: atom_id res chain seq x y z
N MET A 1 -23.46 -15.36 -18.11
CA MET A 1 -24.05 -15.44 -16.75
C MET A 1 -23.24 -14.63 -15.73
N TYR A 2 -21.96 -14.94 -15.51
CA TYR A 2 -21.09 -14.22 -14.57
C TYR A 2 -21.18 -12.69 -14.70
N TRP A 3 -20.87 -12.16 -15.89
CA TRP A 3 -20.92 -10.73 -16.19
C TRP A 3 -22.29 -10.10 -16.00
N PHE A 4 -23.35 -10.83 -16.34
CA PHE A 4 -24.72 -10.35 -16.14
C PHE A 4 -25.01 -10.08 -14.66
N LEU A 5 -24.62 -11.02 -13.78
CA LEU A 5 -24.82 -10.90 -12.32
C LEU A 5 -23.92 -9.84 -11.67
N LYS A 6 -22.84 -9.43 -12.34
CA LYS A 6 -21.93 -8.36 -11.90
C LYS A 6 -22.44 -6.96 -12.21
N GLN A 7 -23.49 -6.80 -13.01
CA GLN A 7 -24.05 -5.49 -13.32
C GLN A 7 -24.58 -4.79 -12.05
N PRO A 8 -24.23 -3.52 -11.80
CA PRO A 8 -24.74 -2.76 -10.66
C PRO A 8 -26.27 -2.72 -10.58
N THR A 9 -26.95 -2.64 -11.73
CA THR A 9 -28.41 -2.66 -11.83
C THR A 9 -29.00 -4.00 -11.37
N ILE A 10 -28.37 -5.12 -11.74
CA ILE A 10 -28.79 -6.46 -11.36
C ILE A 10 -28.52 -6.72 -9.88
N GLN A 11 -27.37 -6.29 -9.36
CA GLN A 11 -27.06 -6.38 -7.92
C GLN A 11 -28.03 -5.54 -7.08
N LYS A 12 -28.35 -4.32 -7.53
CA LYS A 12 -29.34 -3.48 -6.89
C LYS A 12 -30.72 -4.13 -6.89
N HIS A 13 -31.18 -4.61 -8.05
CA HIS A 13 -32.47 -5.30 -8.15
C HIS A 13 -32.53 -6.54 -7.25
N ALA A 14 -31.47 -7.34 -7.23
CA ALA A 14 -31.35 -8.50 -6.34
C ALA A 14 -31.45 -8.10 -4.87
N ASN A 15 -30.79 -7.00 -4.46
CA ASN A 15 -30.88 -6.47 -3.10
C ASN A 15 -32.25 -5.87 -2.74
N ASP A 16 -33.00 -5.40 -3.73
CA ASP A 16 -34.35 -4.83 -3.54
C ASP A 16 -35.41 -5.92 -3.35
N ILE A 17 -35.26 -7.06 -4.04
CA ILE A 17 -36.16 -8.22 -3.91
C ILE A 17 -35.74 -9.21 -2.82
N ALA A 18 -34.55 -9.02 -2.22
CA ALA A 18 -34.09 -9.81 -1.09
C ALA A 18 -34.92 -9.52 0.17
N SER A 19 -35.24 -10.57 0.93
CA SER A 19 -36.10 -10.53 2.12
C SER A 19 -35.29 -10.56 3.41
N GLY A 20 -35.79 -9.94 4.48
CA GLY A 20 -35.14 -9.91 5.81
C GLY A 20 -34.62 -8.52 6.19
N SER A 21 -34.86 -8.12 7.44
CA SER A 21 -34.57 -6.77 7.95
C SER A 21 -33.15 -6.60 8.52
N VAL A 22 -32.55 -7.67 9.03
CA VAL A 22 -31.21 -7.66 9.66
C VAL A 22 -30.15 -8.28 8.75
N GLN A 23 -30.48 -9.36 8.06
CA GLN A 23 -29.65 -9.99 7.05
C GLN A 23 -30.55 -10.25 5.84
N LYS A 24 -30.30 -9.53 4.74
CA LYS A 24 -31.05 -9.70 3.51
C LYS A 24 -30.65 -11.04 2.88
N ASP A 25 -31.63 -11.89 2.63
CA ASP A 25 -31.46 -13.17 1.96
C ASP A 25 -32.28 -13.20 0.66
N LEU A 26 -31.62 -13.66 -0.41
CA LEU A 26 -32.21 -13.78 -1.73
C LEU A 26 -32.58 -15.24 -1.97
N ASN A 27 -33.82 -15.59 -1.63
CA ASN A 27 -34.29 -16.96 -1.77
C ASN A 27 -34.36 -17.41 -3.25
N HIS A 28 -34.42 -18.72 -3.46
CA HIS A 28 -34.33 -19.33 -4.79
C HIS A 28 -35.48 -18.91 -5.74
N SER A 29 -36.68 -18.64 -5.23
CA SER A 29 -37.79 -18.19 -6.06
C SER A 29 -37.63 -16.72 -6.49
N ALA A 30 -37.17 -15.86 -5.59
CA ALA A 30 -36.83 -14.47 -5.89
C ALA A 30 -35.66 -14.37 -6.87
N PHE A 31 -34.62 -15.20 -6.72
CA PHE A 31 -33.52 -15.23 -7.70
C PHE A 31 -34.02 -15.65 -9.10
N LYS A 32 -34.86 -16.68 -9.18
CA LYS A 32 -35.44 -17.16 -10.45
C LYS A 32 -36.39 -16.17 -11.12
N SER A 33 -36.91 -15.19 -10.40
CA SER A 33 -37.82 -14.18 -10.97
C SER A 33 -37.09 -13.04 -11.69
N ILE A 34 -35.75 -12.94 -11.54
CA ILE A 34 -34.93 -11.94 -12.20
C ILE A 34 -34.99 -12.16 -13.72
N LYS A 35 -35.62 -11.20 -14.42
CA LYS A 35 -35.72 -11.23 -15.88
C LYS A 35 -34.39 -10.85 -16.50
N ILE A 36 -33.91 -11.67 -17.43
CA ILE A 36 -32.67 -11.45 -18.14
C ILE A 36 -32.95 -11.21 -19.62
N ARG A 37 -32.29 -10.22 -20.23
CA ARG A 37 -32.16 -10.18 -21.69
C ARG A 37 -31.09 -11.20 -22.08
N LEU A 38 -31.45 -12.15 -22.93
CA LEU A 38 -30.55 -13.20 -23.38
C LEU A 38 -30.18 -12.93 -24.85
N PRO A 39 -29.02 -12.29 -25.12
CA PRO A 39 -28.55 -12.10 -26.49
C PRO A 39 -28.13 -13.44 -27.12
N SER A 40 -27.85 -13.44 -28.42
CA SER A 40 -27.37 -14.64 -29.12
C SER A 40 -26.10 -15.21 -28.48
N LEU A 41 -25.87 -16.51 -28.62
CA LEU A 41 -24.70 -17.16 -28.01
C LEU A 41 -23.39 -16.54 -28.49
N GLU A 42 -23.33 -16.14 -29.75
CA GLU A 42 -22.19 -15.44 -30.34
C GLU A 42 -21.95 -14.09 -29.65
N HIS A 43 -22.99 -13.25 -29.54
CA HIS A 43 -22.89 -11.97 -28.82
C HIS A 43 -22.50 -12.17 -27.35
N GLN A 44 -23.03 -13.20 -26.67
CA GLN A 44 -22.66 -13.51 -25.30
C GLN A 44 -21.16 -13.80 -25.16
N LYS A 45 -20.59 -14.58 -26.10
CA LYS A 45 -19.16 -14.91 -26.10
C LYS A 45 -18.31 -13.66 -26.34
N SER A 46 -18.65 -12.85 -27.34
CA SER A 46 -17.90 -11.63 -27.65
C SER A 46 -17.93 -10.63 -26.49
N CYS A 47 -19.10 -10.43 -25.85
CA CYS A 47 -19.21 -9.61 -24.65
C CYS A 47 -18.32 -10.14 -23.52
N ALA A 48 -18.33 -11.45 -23.28
CA ALA A 48 -17.53 -12.06 -22.22
C ALA A 48 -16.03 -11.85 -22.45
N VAL A 49 -15.53 -12.02 -23.68
CA VAL A 49 -14.12 -11.81 -24.02
C VAL A 49 -13.65 -10.39 -23.67
N VAL A 50 -14.44 -9.37 -24.03
CA VAL A 50 -14.09 -7.96 -23.74
C VAL A 50 -14.08 -7.70 -22.23
N MET A 51 -15.10 -8.16 -21.50
CA MET A 51 -15.18 -7.94 -20.06
C MET A 51 -14.08 -8.71 -19.31
N ASP A 52 -13.79 -9.95 -19.72
CA ASP A 52 -12.70 -10.76 -19.17
C ASP A 52 -11.34 -10.08 -19.39
N SER A 53 -11.12 -9.46 -20.56
CA SER A 53 -9.88 -8.73 -20.86
C SER A 53 -9.67 -7.52 -19.93
N ILE A 54 -10.73 -6.77 -19.65
CA ILE A 54 -10.66 -5.63 -18.72
C ILE A 54 -10.36 -6.11 -17.30
N GLU A 55 -11.04 -7.17 -16.84
CA GLU A 55 -10.83 -7.72 -15.50
C GLU A 55 -9.44 -8.33 -15.32
N GLN A 56 -8.92 -9.00 -16.35
CA GLN A 56 -7.55 -9.52 -16.38
C GLN A 56 -6.54 -8.38 -16.22
N LYS A 57 -6.74 -7.25 -16.92
CA LYS A 57 -5.86 -6.08 -16.79
C LYS A 57 -5.90 -5.47 -15.38
N ILE A 58 -7.08 -5.34 -14.79
CA ILE A 58 -7.24 -4.88 -13.40
C ILE A 58 -6.50 -5.81 -12.43
N THR A 59 -6.68 -7.12 -12.58
CA THR A 59 -6.04 -8.15 -11.76
C THR A 59 -4.52 -8.10 -11.89
N LEU A 60 -4.01 -7.99 -13.12
CA LEU A 60 -2.57 -7.88 -13.39
C LEU A 60 -1.98 -6.62 -12.75
N ASN A 61 -2.67 -5.49 -12.87
CA ASN A 61 -2.24 -4.25 -12.24
C ASN A 61 -2.18 -4.35 -10.70
N HIS A 62 -3.13 -5.06 -10.09
CA HIS A 62 -3.08 -5.34 -8.64
C HIS A 62 -1.89 -6.22 -8.27
N GLN A 63 -1.60 -7.28 -9.05
CA GLN A 63 -0.45 -8.15 -8.83
C GLN A 63 0.87 -7.38 -8.95
N ILE A 64 1.02 -6.54 -9.99
CA ILE A 64 2.21 -5.71 -10.17
C ILE A 64 2.40 -4.78 -8.97
N ASN A 65 1.33 -4.15 -8.48
CA ASN A 65 1.40 -3.27 -7.31
C ASN A 65 1.85 -4.03 -6.06
N GLN A 66 1.30 -5.22 -5.84
CA GLN A 66 1.70 -6.08 -4.73
C GLN A 66 3.18 -6.49 -4.84
N THR A 67 3.66 -6.85 -6.03
CA THR A 67 5.07 -7.20 -6.25
C THR A 67 5.99 -6.02 -5.98
N LEU A 68 5.66 -4.82 -6.45
CA LEU A 68 6.48 -3.63 -6.22
C LEU A 68 6.54 -3.24 -4.73
N GLU A 69 5.43 -3.36 -4.02
CA GLU A 69 5.40 -3.16 -2.58
C GLU A 69 6.27 -4.20 -1.86
N GLN A 70 6.15 -5.48 -2.22
CA GLN A 70 6.99 -6.55 -1.68
C GLN A 70 8.47 -6.30 -1.94
N MET A 71 8.84 -5.85 -3.14
CA MET A 71 10.23 -5.49 -3.46
C MET A 71 10.74 -4.37 -2.55
N ALA A 72 9.96 -3.31 -2.34
CA ALA A 72 10.34 -2.23 -1.43
C ALA A 72 10.54 -2.74 0.02
N GLN A 73 9.61 -3.56 0.51
CA GLN A 73 9.68 -4.14 1.86
C GLN A 73 10.85 -5.10 2.03
N THR A 74 11.14 -5.93 1.03
CA THR A 74 12.29 -6.83 1.04
C THR A 74 13.60 -6.06 1.06
N LEU A 75 13.72 -4.99 0.25
CA LEU A 75 14.89 -4.11 0.28
C LEU A 75 15.04 -3.43 1.63
N PHE A 76 13.95 -2.87 2.19
CA PHE A 76 13.98 -2.23 3.49
C PHE A 76 14.42 -3.21 4.60
N LYS A 77 13.84 -4.42 4.61
CA LYS A 77 14.19 -5.46 5.58
C LYS A 77 15.67 -5.83 5.46
N SER A 78 16.14 -6.08 4.24
CA SER A 78 17.54 -6.42 3.97
C SER A 78 18.49 -5.33 4.47
N TRP A 79 18.20 -4.05 4.18
CA TRP A 79 19.11 -2.95 4.47
C TRP A 79 19.07 -2.48 5.93
N PHE A 80 17.89 -2.43 6.54
CA PHE A 80 17.68 -1.71 7.81
C PHE A 80 17.19 -2.59 8.96
N VAL A 81 16.78 -3.83 8.69
CA VAL A 81 16.34 -4.77 9.73
C VAL A 81 17.32 -5.92 9.88
N ASP A 82 17.84 -6.44 8.77
CA ASP A 82 18.78 -7.55 8.76
C ASP A 82 20.24 -7.12 8.60
N PHE A 83 20.45 -5.86 8.20
CA PHE A 83 21.77 -5.28 7.95
C PHE A 83 22.61 -6.07 6.94
N ASP A 84 21.96 -6.67 5.93
CA ASP A 84 22.62 -7.53 4.94
C ASP A 84 23.79 -6.85 4.21
N PRO A 85 23.71 -5.57 3.77
CA PRO A 85 24.86 -4.92 3.12
C PRO A 85 26.03 -4.69 4.08
N VAL A 86 25.75 -4.42 5.36
CA VAL A 86 26.77 -4.26 6.40
C VAL A 86 27.46 -5.60 6.68
N MET A 87 26.68 -6.68 6.74
CA MET A 87 27.19 -8.04 6.83
C MET A 87 28.08 -8.40 5.64
N ASP A 88 27.65 -8.10 4.42
CA ASP A 88 28.44 -8.35 3.21
C ASP A 88 29.77 -7.60 3.26
N ASN A 89 29.75 -6.31 3.64
CA ASN A 89 30.94 -5.49 3.79
C ASN A 89 31.88 -6.03 4.89
N ALA A 90 31.34 -6.40 6.05
CA ALA A 90 32.13 -6.94 7.14
C ALA A 90 32.80 -8.27 6.79
N LEU A 91 32.07 -9.16 6.12
CA LEU A 91 32.61 -10.43 5.63
C LEU A 91 33.72 -10.24 4.60
N ASP A 92 33.56 -9.29 3.68
CA ASP A 92 34.55 -9.00 2.63
C ASP A 92 35.81 -8.32 3.18
N ALA A 93 35.65 -7.45 4.19
CA ALA A 93 36.75 -6.81 4.90
C ALA A 93 37.47 -7.76 5.88
N GLY A 94 36.89 -8.92 6.21
CA GLY A 94 37.39 -9.84 7.23
C GLY A 94 37.21 -9.31 8.66
N ASN A 95 36.27 -8.39 8.87
CA ASN A 95 35.97 -7.85 10.18
C ASN A 95 35.22 -8.88 11.05
N PRO A 96 35.44 -8.88 12.38
CA PRO A 96 34.75 -9.80 13.27
C PRO A 96 33.24 -9.54 13.27
N ILE A 97 32.47 -10.62 13.18
CA ILE A 97 31.02 -10.60 13.38
C ILE A 97 30.72 -11.01 14.82
N PRO A 98 29.91 -10.24 15.57
CA PRO A 98 29.49 -10.62 16.92
C PRO A 98 28.79 -11.98 16.99
N ASP A 99 28.91 -12.67 18.13
CA ASP A 99 28.34 -14.00 18.33
C ASP A 99 26.81 -14.01 18.15
N GLU A 100 26.13 -12.96 18.59
CA GLU A 100 24.67 -12.78 18.44
C GLU A 100 24.24 -12.66 16.97
N LEU A 101 25.17 -12.31 16.08
CA LEU A 101 24.95 -12.07 14.66
C LEU A 101 25.43 -13.24 13.78
N GLN A 102 26.08 -14.27 14.35
CA GLN A 102 26.67 -15.37 13.59
C GLN A 102 25.65 -16.13 12.75
N HIS A 103 24.48 -16.47 13.30
CA HIS A 103 23.43 -17.14 12.52
C HIS A 103 23.05 -16.33 11.28
N ARG A 104 22.95 -14.99 11.41
CA ARG A 104 22.63 -14.12 10.27
C ARG A 104 23.76 -14.08 9.26
N ALA A 105 25.01 -14.04 9.72
CA ALA A 105 26.16 -14.11 8.83
C ALA A 105 26.23 -15.44 8.06
N GLU A 106 25.93 -16.57 8.71
CA GLU A 106 25.84 -17.88 8.04
C GLU A 106 24.73 -17.92 6.99
N ALA A 107 23.53 -17.45 7.35
CA ALA A 107 22.42 -17.33 6.40
C ALA A 107 22.80 -16.43 5.21
N ARG A 108 23.52 -15.33 5.47
CA ARG A 108 23.97 -14.42 4.42
C ARG A 108 25.02 -15.05 3.50
N LYS A 109 25.98 -15.81 4.05
CA LYS A 109 26.95 -16.58 3.25
C LYS A 109 26.26 -17.56 2.31
N ALA A 110 25.26 -18.30 2.80
CA ALA A 110 24.48 -19.21 1.97
C ALA A 110 23.75 -18.50 0.82
N VAL A 111 23.20 -17.29 1.07
CA VAL A 111 22.60 -16.46 0.01
C VAL A 111 23.65 -16.01 -1.00
N ARG A 112 24.85 -15.62 -0.56
CA ARG A 112 25.94 -15.20 -1.44
C ARG A 112 26.45 -16.31 -2.36
N GLU A 113 26.36 -17.56 -1.92
CA GLU A 113 26.74 -18.75 -2.69
C GLU A 113 25.61 -19.25 -3.61
N SER A 114 24.40 -18.69 -3.51
CA SER A 114 23.27 -19.11 -4.31
C SER A 114 23.38 -18.67 -5.78
N GLU A 115 22.77 -19.46 -6.67
CA GLU A 115 22.74 -19.15 -8.09
C GLU A 115 22.02 -17.83 -8.36
N GLY A 116 22.67 -16.93 -9.11
CA GLY A 116 22.10 -15.63 -9.47
C GLY A 116 22.25 -14.55 -8.39
N PHE A 117 22.95 -14.82 -7.29
CA PHE A 117 23.35 -13.77 -6.35
C PHE A 117 24.15 -12.69 -7.08
N LYS A 118 23.71 -11.44 -6.92
CA LYS A 118 24.42 -10.25 -7.41
C LYS A 118 24.65 -9.33 -6.22
N PRO A 119 25.91 -9.04 -5.85
CA PRO A 119 26.17 -8.08 -4.80
C PRO A 119 25.66 -6.71 -5.21
N LEU A 120 25.44 -5.85 -4.21
CA LEU A 120 25.18 -4.43 -4.49
C LEU A 120 26.36 -3.81 -5.24
N PRO A 121 26.13 -2.85 -6.16
CA PRO A 121 27.20 -2.11 -6.80
C PRO A 121 28.10 -1.43 -5.77
N ASP A 122 29.40 -1.31 -6.05
CA ASP A 122 30.39 -0.78 -5.10
C ASP A 122 30.05 0.61 -4.57
N GLU A 123 29.52 1.49 -5.44
CA GLU A 123 29.04 2.83 -5.06
C GLU A 123 27.95 2.79 -3.98
N VAL A 124 27.08 1.77 -4.03
CA VAL A 124 26.01 1.57 -3.05
C VAL A 124 26.58 0.94 -1.77
N ARG A 125 27.52 0.00 -1.91
CA ARG A 125 28.18 -0.65 -0.77
C ARG A 125 28.91 0.35 0.12
N GLN A 126 29.48 1.40 -0.46
CA GLN A 126 30.17 2.48 0.27
C GLN A 126 29.24 3.28 1.20
N LEU A 127 27.92 3.24 0.99
CA LEU A 127 26.94 3.87 1.89
C LEU A 127 26.72 3.08 3.19
N PHE A 128 27.24 1.85 3.27
CA PHE A 128 27.10 0.99 4.43
C PHE A 128 28.45 0.81 5.12
N PRO A 129 28.50 0.81 6.47
CA PRO A 129 29.70 0.44 7.19
C PRO A 129 30.07 -1.02 6.94
N ASP A 130 31.28 -1.39 7.33
CA ASP A 130 31.84 -2.74 7.25
C ASP A 130 32.02 -3.39 8.63
N ALA A 131 31.44 -2.80 9.67
CA ALA A 131 31.58 -3.27 11.04
C ALA A 131 30.31 -3.00 11.84
N PHE A 132 30.18 -3.73 12.95
CA PHE A 132 29.17 -3.52 13.97
C PHE A 132 29.80 -2.93 15.23
N GLU A 133 29.00 -2.23 16.01
CA GLU A 133 29.37 -1.75 17.35
C GLU A 133 28.29 -2.11 18.35
N GLU A 134 28.71 -2.37 19.59
CA GLU A 134 27.82 -2.67 20.70
C GLU A 134 27.26 -1.37 21.28
N ARG A 135 25.96 -1.37 21.54
CA ARG A 135 25.21 -0.29 22.18
C ARG A 135 24.36 -0.90 23.30
N GLU A 136 23.31 -0.20 23.70
CA GLU A 136 22.34 -0.71 24.67
C GLU A 136 21.65 -1.98 24.14
N PRO A 137 21.38 -3.01 24.99
CA PRO A 137 20.77 -4.28 24.55
C PRO A 137 19.43 -4.16 23.82
N SER A 138 18.72 -3.05 24.02
CA SER A 138 17.44 -2.75 23.35
C SER A 138 17.60 -2.16 21.94
N ALA A 139 18.83 -1.82 21.52
CA ALA A 139 19.14 -1.28 20.21
C ALA A 139 19.46 -2.39 19.20
N GLY A 140 19.15 -2.15 17.93
CA GLY A 140 19.52 -3.03 16.82
C GLY A 140 19.12 -4.48 17.01
N ILE A 141 20.06 -5.39 16.73
CA ILE A 141 19.87 -6.82 16.90
C ILE A 141 20.66 -7.24 18.13
N SER A 142 19.97 -7.44 19.26
CA SER A 142 20.58 -7.84 20.53
C SER A 142 21.68 -6.88 21.02
N GLY A 143 21.51 -5.57 20.83
CA GLY A 143 22.48 -4.53 21.21
C GLY A 143 23.50 -4.19 20.13
N TRP A 144 23.55 -4.93 19.03
CA TRP A 144 24.48 -4.66 17.93
C TRP A 144 23.84 -3.83 16.83
N VAL A 145 24.53 -2.75 16.46
CA VAL A 145 24.14 -1.84 15.38
C VAL A 145 25.27 -1.68 14.37
N PRO A 146 24.96 -1.36 13.10
CA PRO A 146 25.99 -0.96 12.15
C PRO A 146 26.79 0.23 12.67
N LYS A 147 28.12 0.16 12.56
CA LYS A 147 29.03 1.18 13.07
C LYS A 147 28.70 2.56 12.49
N GLY A 148 28.58 3.57 13.36
CA GLY A 148 28.27 4.94 12.98
C GLY A 148 26.79 5.21 12.67
N TRP A 149 25.88 4.25 12.87
CA TRP A 149 24.45 4.53 12.91
C TRP A 149 24.05 5.02 14.30
N ASP A 150 23.08 5.93 14.35
CA ASP A 150 22.63 6.54 15.61
C ASP A 150 21.60 5.67 16.31
N SER A 151 21.49 5.80 17.63
CA SER A 151 20.39 5.26 18.42
C SER A 151 19.49 6.41 18.85
N GLY A 152 18.21 6.35 18.49
CA GLY A 152 17.26 7.41 18.79
C GLY A 152 15.82 6.90 18.79
N CYS A 153 14.88 7.77 18.43
CA CYS A 153 13.46 7.45 18.37
C CYS A 153 12.79 7.98 17.11
N LEU A 154 11.54 7.57 16.88
CA LEU A 154 10.77 8.03 15.73
C LEU A 154 10.66 9.56 15.66
N ALA A 155 10.61 10.25 16.81
CA ALA A 155 10.58 11.70 16.88
C ALA A 155 11.80 12.36 16.28
N ASP A 156 12.94 11.68 16.17
CA ASP A 156 14.18 12.26 15.64
C ASP A 156 14.12 12.39 14.11
N ILE A 157 13.35 11.53 13.44
CA ILE A 157 13.25 11.48 11.96
C ILE A 157 11.84 11.84 11.42
N ALA A 158 10.83 11.90 12.29
CA ALA A 158 9.45 12.19 11.89
C ALA A 158 8.71 13.04 12.91
N SER A 159 7.71 13.78 12.42
CA SER A 159 6.73 14.50 13.22
C SER A 159 5.30 14.16 12.79
N TYR A 160 4.32 14.53 13.62
CA TYR A 160 2.93 14.52 13.17
C TYR A 160 2.66 15.74 12.28
N THR A 161 1.88 15.54 11.23
CA THR A 161 1.38 16.65 10.41
C THR A 161 0.58 17.62 11.29
N SER A 162 0.83 18.91 11.13
CA SER A 162 0.24 19.97 11.95
C SER A 162 -0.77 20.85 11.20
N ASN A 163 -0.65 20.88 9.87
CA ASN A 163 -1.51 21.68 9.00
C ASN A 163 -2.96 21.17 9.01
N ARG A 164 -3.88 22.08 8.68
CA ARG A 164 -5.31 21.81 8.57
C ARG A 164 -5.84 22.29 7.23
N VAL A 165 -6.88 21.63 6.74
CA VAL A 165 -7.55 21.95 5.47
C VAL A 165 -9.05 22.15 5.70
N ALA A 166 -9.65 23.07 4.95
CA ALA A 166 -11.08 23.32 4.98
C ALA A 166 -11.83 22.17 4.30
N THR A 167 -12.89 21.67 4.94
CA THR A 167 -13.65 20.53 4.41
C THR A 167 -14.40 20.83 3.12
N THR A 168 -14.64 22.11 2.82
CA THR A 168 -15.18 22.60 1.55
C THR A 168 -14.27 22.36 0.35
N THR A 169 -12.98 22.10 0.57
CA THR A 169 -12.00 21.79 -0.49
C THR A 169 -11.82 20.28 -0.70
N LEU A 170 -12.48 19.46 0.12
CA LEU A 170 -12.36 18.00 0.08
C LEU A 170 -13.41 17.37 -0.84
N SER A 171 -13.05 16.20 -1.34
CA SER A 171 -13.83 15.30 -2.16
C SER A 171 -13.74 13.89 -1.55
N LEU A 172 -14.61 12.98 -1.99
CA LEU A 172 -14.56 11.59 -1.52
C LEU A 172 -13.23 10.89 -1.88
N ASN A 173 -12.50 11.41 -2.87
CA ASN A 173 -11.24 10.85 -3.34
C ASN A 173 -10.00 11.32 -2.57
N ASN A 174 -10.08 12.46 -1.86
CA ASN A 174 -8.95 13.01 -1.09
C ASN A 174 -9.28 13.22 0.40
N TYR A 175 -10.34 12.54 0.89
CA TYR A 175 -10.62 12.43 2.31
C TYR A 175 -10.31 11.01 2.80
N VAL A 176 -9.48 10.90 3.85
CA VAL A 176 -9.07 9.62 4.43
C VAL A 176 -9.58 9.50 5.86
N SER A 177 -10.24 8.40 6.16
CA SER A 177 -10.75 8.04 7.47
C SER A 177 -10.42 6.58 7.77
N THR A 178 -10.68 6.17 9.00
CA THR A 178 -10.48 4.78 9.41
C THR A 178 -11.44 3.81 8.72
N GLU A 179 -12.51 4.31 8.09
CA GLU A 179 -13.52 3.51 7.37
C GLU A 179 -13.06 3.14 5.95
N ASN A 180 -12.40 4.07 5.24
CA ASN A 180 -11.92 3.84 3.87
C ASN A 180 -10.43 3.45 3.80
N MET A 181 -9.72 3.40 4.92
CA MET A 181 -8.44 2.67 5.01
C MET A 181 -8.68 1.17 5.14
N LEU A 182 -8.03 0.37 4.29
CA LEU A 182 -8.16 -1.08 4.25
C LEU A 182 -7.20 -1.75 5.25
N THR A 183 -7.66 -2.86 5.83
CA THR A 183 -6.87 -3.65 6.79
C THR A 183 -5.70 -4.35 6.10
N GLU A 184 -4.72 -4.77 6.89
CA GLU A 184 -3.54 -5.50 6.40
C GLU A 184 -2.81 -4.73 5.28
N LYS A 185 -2.64 -3.43 5.50
CA LYS A 185 -1.80 -2.53 4.68
C LYS A 185 -2.23 -2.42 3.20
N LYS A 186 -3.50 -2.73 2.91
CA LYS A 186 -4.08 -2.71 1.55
C LYS A 186 -4.37 -1.30 1.01
N GLY A 187 -3.84 -0.25 1.63
CA GLY A 187 -4.05 1.14 1.20
C GLY A 187 -5.46 1.67 1.52
N ILE A 188 -6.02 2.45 0.60
CA ILE A 188 -7.30 3.16 0.76
C ILE A 188 -8.26 2.92 -0.39
N VAL A 189 -9.55 3.13 -0.13
CA VAL A 189 -10.62 3.26 -1.14
C VAL A 189 -11.27 4.64 -1.05
N GLU A 190 -12.12 4.97 -2.02
CA GLU A 190 -12.90 6.21 -1.99
C GLU A 190 -13.76 6.28 -0.70
N ALA A 191 -13.82 7.46 -0.08
CA ALA A 191 -14.64 7.64 1.12
C ALA A 191 -16.13 7.55 0.78
N ALA A 192 -16.93 7.00 1.71
CA ALA A 192 -18.39 6.99 1.54
C ALA A 192 -19.03 8.35 1.86
N ASN A 193 -18.43 9.11 2.78
CA ASN A 193 -18.96 10.37 3.27
C ASN A 193 -17.83 11.38 3.54
N LEU A 194 -18.16 12.66 3.38
CA LEU A 194 -17.31 13.76 3.81
C LEU A 194 -17.55 14.11 5.29
N PRO A 195 -16.54 14.67 5.98
CA PRO A 195 -16.68 15.15 7.35
C PRO A 195 -17.66 16.33 7.43
N THR A 196 -18.43 16.42 8.52
CA THR A 196 -19.38 17.51 8.78
C THR A 196 -18.76 18.71 9.51
N VAL A 197 -17.50 18.58 9.95
CA VAL A 197 -16.75 19.66 10.63
C VAL A 197 -16.20 20.67 9.61
N ASN A 198 -15.82 21.87 10.06
CA ASN A 198 -15.31 22.92 9.17
C ASN A 198 -13.88 22.67 8.65
N THR A 199 -13.04 22.02 9.46
CA THR A 199 -11.66 21.71 9.10
C THR A 199 -11.27 20.34 9.61
N VAL A 200 -10.31 19.71 8.93
CA VAL A 200 -9.67 18.47 9.35
C VAL A 200 -8.14 18.60 9.23
N PRO A 201 -7.35 17.76 9.92
CA PRO A 201 -5.92 17.63 9.63
C PRO A 201 -5.65 17.44 8.14
N ALA A 202 -4.64 18.13 7.62
CA ALA A 202 -4.23 18.05 6.23
C ALA A 202 -3.10 17.02 6.06
N TYR A 203 -2.98 16.49 4.85
CA TYR A 203 -1.81 15.76 4.39
C TYR A 203 -1.40 16.24 3.01
N THR A 204 -0.12 16.08 2.68
CA THR A 204 0.42 16.29 1.34
C THR A 204 1.10 15.02 0.84
N THR A 205 1.45 15.00 -0.45
CA THR A 205 2.24 13.93 -1.05
C THR A 205 3.47 13.57 -0.20
N GLY A 206 3.71 12.28 0.02
CA GLY A 206 4.82 11.75 0.83
C GLY A 206 4.49 11.61 2.32
N ASN A 207 3.44 12.24 2.85
CA ASN A 207 3.01 11.98 4.22
C ASN A 207 2.51 10.54 4.38
N VAL A 208 2.78 9.95 5.54
CA VAL A 208 2.33 8.58 5.86
C VAL A 208 1.13 8.66 6.79
N LEU A 209 0.01 8.05 6.38
CA LEU A 209 -1.21 7.99 7.17
C LEU A 209 -1.34 6.62 7.83
N VAL A 210 -1.57 6.59 9.14
CA VAL A 210 -1.79 5.36 9.92
C VAL A 210 -3.08 5.49 10.73
N SER A 211 -3.95 4.48 10.69
CA SER A 211 -5.13 4.45 11.57
C SER A 211 -4.70 4.32 13.03
N ASN A 212 -5.10 5.27 13.87
CA ASN A 212 -4.82 5.23 15.30
C ASN A 212 -5.74 4.28 16.07
N ILE A 213 -6.95 4.03 15.54
CA ILE A 213 -7.91 3.13 16.17
C ILE A 213 -7.67 1.70 15.70
N ARG A 214 -7.66 0.76 16.65
CA ARG A 214 -7.37 -0.66 16.45
C ARG A 214 -6.12 -0.87 15.59
N PRO A 215 -4.92 -0.46 16.10
CA PRO A 215 -3.66 -0.58 15.35
C PRO A 215 -3.38 -1.99 14.82
N TYR A 216 -3.87 -3.03 15.50
CA TYR A 216 -3.79 -4.42 15.03
C TYR A 216 -4.44 -4.69 13.66
N PHE A 217 -5.25 -3.78 13.11
CA PHE A 217 -5.74 -3.87 11.73
C PHE A 217 -4.72 -3.42 10.68
N LYS A 218 -3.58 -2.89 11.10
CA LYS A 218 -2.43 -2.56 10.24
C LYS A 218 -2.82 -1.68 9.05
N LYS A 219 -3.62 -0.64 9.30
CA LYS A 219 -4.10 0.27 8.26
C LYS A 219 -3.09 1.40 8.08
N ILE A 220 -2.44 1.42 6.93
CA ILE A 220 -1.41 2.40 6.57
C ILE A 220 -1.49 2.74 5.09
N TRP A 221 -1.12 3.98 4.74
CA TRP A 221 -1.05 4.44 3.36
C TRP A 221 -0.07 5.61 3.23
N MET A 222 0.70 5.65 2.15
CA MET A 222 1.51 6.82 1.81
C MET A 222 0.75 7.71 0.84
N ALA A 223 0.64 8.99 1.17
CA ALA A 223 -0.08 9.95 0.37
C ALA A 223 0.61 10.20 -0.98
N ASN A 224 -0.18 10.18 -2.04
CA ASN A 224 0.23 10.44 -3.43
C ASN A 224 -0.44 11.71 -4.01
N GLY A 225 -0.89 12.59 -3.13
CA GLY A 225 -1.60 13.83 -3.43
C GLY A 225 -1.96 14.56 -2.14
N ASP A 226 -2.71 15.65 -2.25
CA ASP A 226 -3.07 16.50 -1.12
C ASP A 226 -4.53 16.30 -0.70
N GLY A 227 -4.78 16.35 0.59
CA GLY A 227 -6.12 16.12 1.13
C GLY A 227 -6.24 16.30 2.62
N GLY A 228 -7.30 15.73 3.19
CA GLY A 228 -7.60 15.81 4.60
C GLY A 228 -7.88 14.44 5.20
N HIS A 229 -7.58 14.25 6.48
CA HIS A 229 -7.85 12.99 7.15
C HIS A 229 -8.60 13.17 8.47
N SER A 230 -9.31 12.14 8.93
CA SER A 230 -10.03 12.18 10.20
C SER A 230 -9.06 12.27 11.39
N ASN A 231 -9.55 12.73 12.55
CA ASN A 231 -8.73 12.81 13.77
C ASN A 231 -8.27 11.45 14.31
N ASP A 232 -8.89 10.36 13.82
CA ASP A 232 -8.54 8.98 14.18
C ASP A 232 -7.47 8.39 13.26
N VAL A 233 -7.03 9.14 12.25
CA VAL A 233 -5.86 8.86 11.42
C VAL A 233 -4.73 9.76 11.88
N LEU A 234 -3.54 9.20 12.05
CA LEU A 234 -2.30 9.93 12.32
C LEU A 234 -1.61 10.21 10.99
N GLY A 235 -1.31 11.47 10.70
CA GLY A 235 -0.42 11.85 9.61
C GLY A 235 0.99 12.02 10.14
N PHE A 236 1.96 11.35 9.52
CA PHE A 236 3.39 11.47 9.78
C PHE A 236 4.06 12.17 8.60
N GLU A 237 4.99 13.06 8.91
CA GLU A 237 5.87 13.71 7.94
C GLU A 237 7.33 13.42 8.31
N ALA A 238 8.17 13.20 7.30
CA ALA A 238 9.60 13.07 7.50
C ALA A 238 10.21 14.45 7.80
N LYS A 239 11.20 14.50 8.69
CA LYS A 239 11.89 15.74 9.03
C LYS A 239 12.90 16.14 7.97
N GLU A 240 13.60 15.16 7.40
CA GLU A 240 14.54 15.37 6.32
C GLU A 240 13.88 15.14 4.95
N GLN A 241 14.17 16.04 4.01
CA GLN A 241 13.63 15.96 2.66
C GLN A 241 14.08 14.69 1.95
N ASN A 242 13.24 14.15 1.07
CA ASN A 242 13.54 12.96 0.27
C ASN A 242 13.76 11.67 1.10
N THR A 243 13.30 11.63 2.35
CA THR A 243 13.36 10.43 3.21
C THR A 243 11.99 9.79 3.45
N GLU A 244 10.95 10.22 2.73
CA GLU A 244 9.57 9.78 2.90
C GLU A 244 9.41 8.29 2.57
N GLY A 245 10.14 7.80 1.57
CA GLY A 245 10.16 6.38 1.22
C GLY A 245 10.71 5.51 2.36
N TYR A 246 11.81 5.95 2.99
CA TYR A 246 12.35 5.30 4.19
C TYR A 246 11.33 5.32 5.33
N LEU A 247 10.76 6.48 5.65
CA LEU A 247 9.78 6.62 6.72
C LEU A 247 8.56 5.71 6.51
N PHE A 248 8.03 5.67 5.28
CA PHE A 248 6.91 4.79 4.95
C PHE A 248 7.25 3.33 5.19
N ASN A 249 8.40 2.84 4.68
CA ASN A 249 8.78 1.45 4.85
C ASN A 249 9.09 1.10 6.32
N LEU A 250 9.62 2.03 7.10
CA LEU A 250 9.80 1.88 8.54
C LEU A 250 8.47 1.71 9.26
N LEU A 251 7.51 2.61 9.00
CA LEU A 251 6.18 2.56 9.62
C LEU A 251 5.31 1.41 9.10
N TYR A 252 5.66 0.84 7.95
CA TYR A 252 5.00 -0.33 7.39
C TYR A 252 5.35 -1.62 8.16
N GLN A 253 6.43 -1.65 8.95
CA GLN A 253 6.83 -2.85 9.69
C GLN A 253 5.79 -3.24 10.75
N ASP A 254 5.60 -4.55 10.95
CA ASP A 254 4.69 -5.06 11.98
C ASP A 254 5.08 -4.59 13.39
N ALA A 255 6.38 -4.39 13.62
CA ALA A 255 6.93 -3.87 14.87
C ALA A 255 6.31 -2.53 15.31
N LEU A 256 5.96 -1.64 14.38
CA LEU A 256 5.26 -0.40 14.73
C LEU A 256 3.88 -0.71 15.32
N PHE A 257 3.09 -1.55 14.66
CA PHE A 257 1.72 -1.85 15.10
C PHE A 257 1.71 -2.63 16.41
N GLU A 258 2.69 -3.51 16.60
CA GLU A 258 2.92 -4.21 17.86
C GLU A 258 3.23 -3.20 18.98
N PHE A 259 4.15 -2.27 18.75
CA PHE A 259 4.49 -1.20 19.70
C PHE A 259 3.30 -0.27 19.99
N MET A 260 2.52 0.10 18.97
CA MET A 260 1.28 0.86 19.15
C MET A 260 0.31 0.11 20.07
N MET A 261 0.24 -1.22 19.96
CA MET A 261 -0.62 -2.06 20.79
C MET A 261 -0.14 -2.18 22.23
N THR A 262 1.17 -2.24 22.49
CA THR A 262 1.70 -2.29 23.88
C THR A 262 1.43 -1.01 24.66
N THR A 263 1.30 0.11 23.96
CA THR A 263 1.09 1.44 24.56
C THR A 263 -0.35 1.95 24.40
N ALA A 264 -1.21 1.16 23.75
CA ALA A 264 -2.58 1.57 23.45
C ALA A 264 -3.46 1.71 24.69
N LYS A 265 -4.41 2.65 24.62
CA LYS A 265 -5.44 2.88 25.64
C LYS A 265 -6.81 2.43 25.16
N GLY A 266 -7.60 1.86 26.08
CA GLY A 266 -8.96 1.39 25.83
C GLY A 266 -9.03 -0.08 25.43
N SER A 267 -9.97 -0.83 26.02
CA SER A 267 -10.10 -2.28 25.84
C SER A 267 -10.88 -2.68 24.57
N LYS A 268 -12.04 -2.06 24.32
CA LYS A 268 -12.90 -2.39 23.16
C LYS A 268 -12.41 -1.77 21.84
N MET A 269 -11.78 -0.60 21.92
CA MET A 269 -11.28 0.15 20.77
C MET A 269 -9.92 0.76 21.13
N PRO A 270 -8.86 -0.06 21.15
CA PRO A 270 -7.53 0.42 21.51
C PRO A 270 -7.11 1.54 20.58
N ARG A 271 -6.56 2.60 21.16
CA ARG A 271 -6.01 3.76 20.45
C ARG A 271 -4.55 3.92 20.82
N GLY A 272 -3.69 4.06 19.83
CA GLY A 272 -2.27 4.29 20.05
C GLY A 272 -2.02 5.59 20.84
N ASP A 273 -1.02 5.57 21.72
CA ASP A 273 -0.59 6.76 22.45
C ASP A 273 0.38 7.58 21.58
N LYS A 274 -0.07 8.75 21.12
CA LYS A 274 0.70 9.58 20.18
C LYS A 274 2.10 9.94 20.69
N LYS A 275 2.24 10.18 21.99
CA LYS A 275 3.53 10.53 22.59
C LYS A 275 4.43 9.30 22.66
N ALA A 276 3.88 8.16 23.03
CA ALA A 276 4.63 6.91 23.05
C ALA A 276 5.11 6.50 21.65
N ILE A 277 4.25 6.63 20.63
CA ILE A 277 4.57 6.32 19.23
C ILE A 277 5.79 7.12 18.74
N LEU A 278 5.84 8.42 18.99
CA LEU A 278 7.03 9.22 18.63
C LEU A 278 8.26 8.83 19.46
N GLY A 279 8.08 8.30 20.67
CA GLY A 279 9.17 7.77 21.50
C GLY A 279 9.60 6.34 21.15
N TRP A 280 9.05 5.72 20.10
CA TRP A 280 9.45 4.39 19.66
C TRP A 280 10.94 4.38 19.30
N GLN A 281 11.72 3.53 19.97
CA GLN A 281 13.18 3.48 19.84
C GLN A 281 13.60 2.83 18.52
N LEU A 282 14.62 3.39 17.88
CA LEU A 282 15.08 3.04 16.54
C LEU A 282 16.61 3.06 16.47
N VAL A 283 17.14 2.24 15.56
CA VAL A 283 18.46 2.48 14.98
C VAL A 283 18.26 3.37 13.75
N ILE A 284 19.00 4.46 13.69
CA ILE A 284 18.84 5.53 12.72
C ILE A 284 20.04 5.51 11.77
N PRO A 285 19.87 5.07 10.51
CA PRO A 285 20.91 5.14 9.49
C PRO A 285 21.23 6.59 9.12
N PRO A 286 22.43 6.88 8.56
CA PRO A 286 22.77 8.20 8.04
C PRO A 286 21.73 8.73 7.06
N CYS A 287 21.49 10.05 7.07
CA CYS A 287 20.46 10.68 6.23
C CYS A 287 20.64 10.36 4.75
N GLU A 288 21.89 10.44 4.25
CA GLU A 288 22.25 10.14 2.85
C GLU A 288 21.80 8.73 2.43
N LEU A 289 21.91 7.73 3.32
CA LEU A 289 21.46 6.37 3.05
C LEU A 289 19.93 6.27 3.03
N ARG A 290 19.23 7.01 3.91
CA ARG A 290 17.75 7.07 3.91
C ARG A 290 17.22 7.74 2.64
N GLU A 291 17.88 8.80 2.19
CA GLU A 291 17.58 9.48 0.93
C GLU A 291 17.82 8.55 -0.26
N TYR A 292 18.98 7.90 -0.32
CA TYR A 292 19.31 6.94 -1.38
C TYR A 292 18.29 5.81 -1.48
N PHE A 293 17.92 5.21 -0.33
CA PHE A 293 16.87 4.19 -0.30
C PHE A 293 15.54 4.73 -0.82
N SER A 294 15.12 5.90 -0.35
CA SER A 294 13.84 6.51 -0.73
C SER A 294 13.76 6.77 -2.23
N GLN A 295 14.84 7.28 -2.83
CA GLN A 295 14.95 7.44 -4.29
C GLN A 295 14.83 6.10 -5.02
N ARG A 296 15.47 5.04 -4.48
CA ARG A 296 15.47 3.71 -5.10
C ARG A 296 14.09 3.06 -5.18
N VAL A 297 13.22 3.34 -4.20
CA VAL A 297 11.86 2.80 -4.12
C VAL A 297 10.79 3.79 -4.60
N ALA A 298 11.15 5.05 -4.89
CA ALA A 298 10.20 6.08 -5.29
C ALA A 298 9.35 5.66 -6.51
N ASP A 299 10.00 5.12 -7.53
CA ASP A 299 9.35 4.67 -8.76
C ASP A 299 8.34 3.53 -8.51
N PHE A 300 8.57 2.70 -7.49
CA PHE A 300 7.65 1.62 -7.13
C PHE A 300 6.31 2.19 -6.68
N TYR A 301 6.35 3.21 -5.81
CA TYR A 301 5.14 3.86 -5.28
C TYR A 301 4.45 4.75 -6.29
N VAL A 302 5.21 5.55 -7.05
CA VAL A 302 4.66 6.39 -8.13
C VAL A 302 3.96 5.51 -9.16
N SER A 303 4.59 4.43 -9.58
CA SER A 303 4.01 3.48 -10.52
C SER A 303 2.77 2.79 -9.94
N SER A 304 2.81 2.43 -8.65
CA SER A 304 1.70 1.76 -7.97
C SER A 304 0.45 2.65 -7.92
N SER A 305 0.66 3.94 -7.63
CA SER A 305 -0.37 4.96 -7.71
C SER A 305 -0.99 5.06 -9.11
N LYS A 306 -0.16 5.16 -10.16
CA LYS A 306 -0.65 5.25 -11.55
C LYS A 306 -1.54 4.07 -11.94
N ARG A 307 -1.16 2.84 -11.59
CA ARG A 307 -1.98 1.64 -11.86
C ARG A 307 -3.24 1.57 -11.01
N THR A 308 -3.22 2.17 -9.81
CA THR A 308 -4.42 2.28 -8.99
C THR A 308 -5.45 3.19 -9.65
N GLU A 309 -5.02 4.32 -10.20
CA GLU A 309 -5.88 5.22 -11.00
C GLU A 309 -6.33 4.59 -12.33
N GLU A 310 -5.44 3.84 -13.00
CA GLU A 310 -5.81 3.04 -14.18
C GLU A 310 -6.89 2.02 -13.83
N ASN A 311 -6.77 1.30 -12.71
CA ASN A 311 -7.77 0.33 -12.26
C ASN A 311 -9.13 0.98 -11.96
N LYS A 312 -9.15 2.18 -11.37
CA LYS A 312 -10.38 2.95 -11.21
C LYS A 312 -11.03 3.27 -12.56
N THR A 313 -10.23 3.69 -13.53
CA THR A 313 -10.68 4.03 -14.90
C THR A 313 -11.23 2.79 -15.62
N LEU A 314 -10.51 1.67 -15.57
CA LEU A 314 -10.92 0.38 -16.13
C LEU A 314 -12.19 -0.16 -15.49
N THR A 315 -12.32 -0.04 -14.17
CA THR A 315 -13.54 -0.43 -13.44
C THR A 315 -14.75 0.39 -13.91
N LYS A 316 -14.59 1.72 -14.01
CA LYS A 316 -15.66 2.61 -14.50
C LYS A 316 -16.01 2.30 -15.96
N LEU A 317 -15.01 2.04 -16.80
CA LEU A 317 -15.21 1.67 -18.20
C LEU A 317 -16.00 0.36 -18.31
N ARG A 318 -15.58 -0.68 -17.59
CA ARG A 318 -16.28 -1.97 -17.51
C ARG A 318 -17.74 -1.78 -17.12
N ASP A 319 -17.99 -1.06 -16.04
CA ASP A 319 -19.34 -0.86 -15.51
C ASP A 319 -20.23 -0.02 -16.46
N THR A 320 -19.61 0.83 -17.29
CA THR A 320 -20.29 1.61 -18.33
C THR A 320 -20.61 0.77 -19.58
N LEU A 321 -19.67 -0.06 -20.04
CA LEU A 321 -19.80 -0.84 -21.26
C LEU A 321 -20.67 -2.09 -21.07
N LEU A 322 -20.53 -2.76 -19.94
CA LEU A 322 -21.23 -4.01 -19.63
C LEU A 322 -22.75 -3.97 -19.92
N PRO A 323 -23.53 -2.98 -19.44
CA PRO A 323 -24.95 -2.92 -19.75
C PRO A 323 -25.24 -2.64 -21.23
N LYS A 324 -24.42 -1.82 -21.91
CA LYS A 324 -24.59 -1.45 -23.32
C LYS A 324 -24.30 -2.61 -24.27
N LEU A 325 -23.29 -3.40 -23.95
CA LEU A 325 -22.92 -4.60 -24.70
C LEU A 325 -23.98 -5.70 -24.52
N ILE A 326 -24.48 -5.91 -23.29
CA ILE A 326 -25.54 -6.90 -23.02
C ILE A 326 -26.87 -6.47 -23.66
N SER A 327 -27.19 -5.17 -23.69
CA SER A 327 -28.43 -4.66 -24.28
C SER A 327 -28.42 -4.67 -25.81
N GLY A 328 -27.23 -4.76 -26.42
CA GLY A 328 -27.01 -4.60 -27.86
C GLY A 328 -27.05 -3.14 -28.33
N GLU A 329 -27.06 -2.17 -27.42
CA GLU A 329 -26.93 -0.74 -27.71
C GLU A 329 -25.55 -0.40 -28.30
N LEU A 330 -24.54 -1.15 -27.89
CA LEU A 330 -23.19 -1.12 -28.47
C LEU A 330 -22.88 -2.48 -29.09
N ARG A 331 -22.56 -2.49 -30.39
CA ARG A 331 -22.05 -3.69 -31.08
C ARG A 331 -20.55 -3.60 -31.22
N LEU A 332 -19.87 -4.74 -31.10
CA LEU A 332 -18.41 -4.79 -31.15
C LEU A 332 -17.88 -4.56 -32.57
N ASP A 333 -18.63 -4.98 -33.58
CA ASP A 333 -18.35 -4.78 -35.00
C ASP A 333 -18.28 -3.27 -35.35
N ASP A 334 -19.04 -2.42 -34.65
CA ASP A 334 -19.01 -0.96 -34.82
C ASP A 334 -17.75 -0.32 -34.19
N VAL A 335 -17.09 -1.02 -33.26
CA VAL A 335 -15.89 -0.53 -32.56
C VAL A 335 -14.62 -0.93 -33.32
N GLU A 336 -14.55 -2.14 -33.87
CA GLU A 336 -13.42 -2.59 -34.70
C GLU A 336 -13.24 -1.68 -35.93
N ALA A 337 -14.34 -1.28 -36.57
CA ALA A 337 -14.32 -0.37 -37.72
C ALA A 337 -13.78 1.03 -37.41
N VAL A 338 -13.89 1.50 -36.17
CA VAL A 338 -13.40 2.83 -35.74
C VAL A 338 -11.91 2.78 -35.38
N VAL A 339 -11.45 1.71 -34.73
CA VAL A 339 -10.03 1.52 -34.37
C VAL A 339 -9.16 1.27 -35.60
N GLU A 340 -9.67 0.54 -36.60
CA GLU A 340 -8.98 0.37 -37.89
C GLU A 340 -8.89 1.68 -38.69
N GLN A 341 -9.86 2.59 -38.59
CA GLN A 341 -9.80 3.88 -39.27
C GLN A 341 -8.80 4.86 -38.62
N GLU A 342 -8.64 4.82 -37.30
CA GLU A 342 -7.66 5.67 -36.59
C GLU A 342 -6.22 5.17 -36.73
N THR A 343 -6.00 3.85 -36.76
CA THR A 343 -4.65 3.26 -36.93
C THR A 343 -4.09 3.36 -38.35
N VAL A 344 -4.95 3.54 -39.36
CA VAL A 344 -4.53 3.80 -40.75
C VAL A 344 -4.30 5.31 -41.00
N SER A 345 -4.69 6.17 -40.06
CA SER A 345 -4.60 7.64 -40.16
C SER A 345 -3.47 8.26 -39.33
N ALA A 346 -2.68 7.46 -38.61
CA ALA A 346 -1.50 7.85 -37.83
C ALA A 346 -0.23 7.25 -38.45
#